data_AF-A0AAU4IHL9-F1
#
_entry.id   AF-A0AAU4IHL9-F1
#
_cell.length_a   1.000
_cell.length_b   1.000
_cell.length_c   1.000
_cell.angle_alpha   90.00
_cell.angle_beta   90.00
_cell.angle_gamma   90.00
#
_symmetry.space_group_name_H-M   'P 1'
#
loop_
_entity.id
_entity.type
_entity.pdbx_description
1 polymer ?
#
loop_
_entity_poly.entity_id
_entity_poly.type
_entity_poly.pdbx_seq_one_letter_code
_entity_poly.pdbx_strand_id
1 'polypeptide(L)'
;MRYDESSPPLPESSTSISPDRPWYARRSTLVVAVAAIAPAALAGWVLTEVLSGGAGDDSRPPRIVMPLAASAAASSASAAPTPAPGASAAPSGAPGTSPSPAAAKGLAGRTVVIDPGHNTGNFKHTTEINRQVDIGTNRKECDTTGTTTNSGYMEAEFSMDVSRRLRTVLEAKGLKVVLTHEAGKERPFGPCIDERARIGNEAAADAVVSVHADGVSSGSRGFHVILPAKVKGGGADTAKIIEPSRRLGERIAGNFARTTGSAPANYLGSGTGLVVRDDLGGLNLSTRPKVFIECGNMRDAKDAAQLSSPEWRQKAAQGIADGIVGFLGG
;
A
#
# COMPACT_ATOMS: atom_id res chain seq x y z
N MET A 1 44.16 26.80 59.53
CA MET A 1 44.21 27.56 58.25
C MET A 1 43.26 26.88 57.29
N ARG A 2 42.50 27.69 56.54
CA ARG A 2 41.29 27.33 55.79
C ARG A 2 41.59 26.50 54.53
N TYR A 3 40.64 25.64 54.17
CA TYR A 3 40.52 25.00 52.87
C TYR A 3 40.27 26.05 51.77
N ASP A 4 40.90 25.86 50.62
CA ASP A 4 40.56 26.52 49.36
C ASP A 4 40.11 25.46 48.35
N GLU A 5 39.01 25.78 47.68
CA GLU A 5 38.13 24.93 46.90
C GLU A 5 38.00 25.64 45.55
N SER A 6 38.80 25.26 44.56
CA SER A 6 38.64 25.79 43.19
C SER A 6 39.46 25.04 42.14
N SER A 7 38.95 23.89 41.69
CA SER A 7 39.20 23.38 40.33
C SER A 7 38.12 22.37 39.92
N PRO A 8 37.28 22.66 38.92
CA PRO A 8 36.30 21.69 38.41
C PRO A 8 36.99 20.59 37.56
N PRO A 9 36.49 19.35 37.58
CA PRO A 9 37.07 18.25 36.81
C PRO A 9 36.81 18.40 35.30
N LEU A 10 37.79 17.94 34.52
CA LEU A 10 37.80 17.91 33.05
C LEU A 10 36.67 17.00 32.50
N PRO A 11 36.05 17.33 31.36
CA PRO A 11 35.01 16.49 30.76
C PRO A 11 35.60 15.20 30.17
N GLU A 12 34.95 14.08 30.49
CA GLU A 12 35.28 12.75 29.97
C GLU A 12 35.17 12.71 28.44
N SER A 13 36.21 12.15 27.84
CA SER A 13 36.36 11.92 26.41
C SER A 13 35.26 10.99 25.87
N SER A 14 34.64 11.46 24.79
CA SER A 14 33.75 10.73 23.89
C SER A 14 34.26 9.34 23.54
N THR A 15 33.59 8.29 24.02
CA THR A 15 33.69 6.95 23.44
C THR A 15 32.92 6.92 22.13
N SER A 16 33.66 6.80 21.04
CA SER A 16 33.20 6.61 19.67
C SER A 16 32.24 5.43 19.54
N ILE A 17 31.01 5.72 19.12
CA ILE A 17 30.06 4.72 18.61
C ILE A 17 30.53 4.36 17.19
N SER A 18 31.09 3.16 17.01
CA SER A 18 31.32 2.57 15.68
C SER A 18 29.98 2.21 15.02
N PRO A 19 29.72 2.64 13.77
CA PRO A 19 28.57 2.19 13.02
C PRO A 19 29.03 1.28 11.89
N ASP A 20 29.30 -0.01 12.13
CA ASP A 20 29.57 -0.95 11.02
C ASP A 20 29.30 -2.40 11.41
N ARG A 21 28.07 -2.88 11.12
CA ARG A 21 27.81 -4.28 10.73
C ARG A 21 26.55 -4.38 9.86
N PRO A 22 26.66 -4.47 8.53
CA PRO A 22 25.54 -4.89 7.69
C PRO A 22 25.31 -6.40 7.86
N TRP A 23 24.10 -6.78 8.24
CA TRP A 23 23.70 -8.17 8.53
C TRP A 23 23.28 -8.97 7.28
N TYR A 24 23.62 -8.50 6.08
CA TYR A 24 23.43 -9.25 4.84
C TYR A 24 24.72 -9.37 4.05
N ALA A 25 25.50 -10.41 4.36
CA ALA A 25 26.50 -10.94 3.45
C ALA A 25 26.72 -12.43 3.74
N ARG A 26 25.98 -13.29 3.05
CA ARG A 26 26.52 -14.57 2.57
C ARG A 26 25.72 -15.04 1.36
N ARG A 27 26.37 -14.90 0.21
CA ARG A 27 26.07 -15.61 -1.03
C ARG A 27 26.31 -17.09 -0.81
N SER A 28 25.39 -17.93 -1.29
CA SER A 28 25.68 -19.31 -1.67
C SER A 28 25.28 -19.47 -3.13
N THR A 29 26.29 -19.57 -3.99
CA THR A 29 26.22 -19.96 -5.39
C THR A 29 26.32 -21.49 -5.48
N LEU A 30 25.77 -22.08 -6.57
CA LEU A 30 25.63 -23.51 -6.94
C LEU A 30 24.30 -24.13 -6.45
N VAL A 31 23.38 -24.56 -7.33
CA VAL A 31 23.55 -25.60 -8.36
C VAL A 31 22.78 -25.30 -9.65
N VAL A 32 23.40 -25.62 -10.80
CA VAL A 32 22.81 -25.64 -12.14
C VAL A 32 22.27 -27.06 -12.45
N ALA A 33 21.04 -27.09 -12.99
CA ALA A 33 20.39 -28.06 -13.89
C ALA A 33 20.36 -29.57 -13.55
N VAL A 34 19.14 -30.10 -13.42
CA VAL A 34 18.73 -31.36 -14.09
C VAL A 34 17.42 -31.11 -14.83
N ALA A 35 17.43 -31.51 -16.09
CA ALA A 35 16.40 -31.33 -17.10
C ALA A 35 15.20 -32.28 -16.94
N ALA A 36 14.15 -31.94 -17.68
CA ALA A 36 12.84 -32.56 -17.79
C ALA A 36 12.78 -34.09 -17.95
N ILE A 37 11.90 -34.73 -17.17
CA ILE A 37 11.10 -35.95 -17.48
C ILE A 37 9.83 -35.84 -16.59
N ALA A 38 8.72 -35.29 -17.06
CA ALA A 38 7.60 -35.93 -17.75
C ALA A 38 6.34 -36.01 -16.84
N PRO A 39 5.15 -35.64 -17.34
CA PRO A 39 3.91 -35.58 -16.58
C PRO A 39 3.25 -36.96 -16.51
N ALA A 40 3.26 -37.61 -15.35
CA ALA A 40 2.58 -38.90 -15.18
C ALA A 40 2.25 -39.23 -13.71
N ALA A 41 1.53 -38.35 -13.01
CA ALA A 41 1.06 -38.61 -11.65
C ALA A 41 -0.44 -38.29 -11.44
N LEU A 42 -1.24 -38.37 -12.50
CA LEU A 42 -2.71 -38.30 -12.44
C LEU A 42 -3.43 -39.46 -13.14
N ALA A 43 -2.69 -40.49 -13.58
CA ALA A 43 -3.24 -41.68 -14.24
C ALA A 43 -3.18 -42.96 -13.39
N GLY A 44 -2.75 -42.87 -12.12
CA GLY A 44 -2.58 -44.03 -11.22
C GLY A 44 -3.70 -44.27 -10.21
N TRP A 45 -4.72 -43.40 -10.16
CA TRP A 45 -5.77 -43.47 -9.12
C TRP A 45 -7.16 -43.86 -9.64
N VAL A 46 -7.33 -44.03 -10.95
CA VAL A 46 -8.60 -44.45 -11.57
C VAL A 46 -8.56 -45.91 -12.07
N LEU A 47 -7.44 -46.63 -11.87
CA LEU A 47 -7.24 -47.99 -12.37
C LEU A 47 -7.36 -49.10 -11.30
N THR A 48 -8.04 -48.84 -10.18
CA THR A 48 -8.31 -49.86 -9.14
C THR A 48 -9.78 -50.12 -8.84
N GLU A 49 -10.71 -49.52 -9.59
CA GLU A 49 -12.17 -49.74 -9.41
C GLU A 49 -12.84 -50.49 -10.58
N VAL A 50 -12.08 -51.01 -11.56
CA VAL A 50 -12.66 -51.66 -12.78
C VAL A 50 -12.20 -53.12 -12.98
N LEU A 51 -11.57 -53.75 -11.99
CA LEU A 51 -11.20 -55.17 -12.08
C LEU A 51 -11.53 -55.94 -10.80
N SER A 52 -12.82 -56.05 -10.47
CA SER A 52 -13.37 -57.17 -9.67
C SER A 52 -14.91 -57.20 -9.73
N GLY A 53 -15.44 -58.05 -10.62
CA GLY A 53 -16.79 -58.64 -10.55
C GLY A 53 -17.96 -57.75 -11.03
N GLY A 54 -18.83 -58.13 -11.96
CA GLY A 54 -19.12 -59.44 -12.53
C GLY A 54 -20.61 -59.78 -12.37
N ALA A 55 -21.32 -59.83 -13.52
CA ALA A 55 -22.63 -60.46 -13.78
C ALA A 55 -23.88 -59.89 -13.09
N GLY A 56 -25.03 -59.69 -13.75
CA GLY A 56 -25.45 -59.98 -15.13
C GLY A 56 -26.91 -59.56 -15.36
N ASP A 57 -27.24 -59.41 -16.66
CA ASP A 57 -28.56 -59.43 -17.35
C ASP A 57 -29.69 -58.46 -16.91
N ASP A 58 -30.48 -57.84 -17.79
CA ASP A 58 -30.84 -58.21 -19.17
C ASP A 58 -31.46 -57.02 -19.96
N SER A 59 -31.34 -57.08 -21.30
CA SER A 59 -32.31 -56.56 -22.31
C SER A 59 -32.43 -55.05 -22.70
N ARG A 60 -31.54 -54.59 -23.61
CA ARG A 60 -31.71 -53.91 -24.95
C ARG A 60 -32.69 -52.70 -25.21
N PRO A 61 -32.55 -51.90 -26.32
CA PRO A 61 -32.12 -50.47 -26.33
C PRO A 61 -33.11 -49.51 -27.09
N PRO A 62 -32.66 -48.37 -27.69
CA PRO A 62 -32.44 -47.04 -27.10
C PRO A 62 -33.32 -45.94 -27.74
N ARG A 63 -33.48 -44.75 -27.13
CA ARG A 63 -33.80 -43.50 -27.87
C ARG A 63 -33.26 -42.22 -27.22
N ILE A 64 -32.63 -41.41 -28.07
CA ILE A 64 -32.11 -40.05 -27.88
C ILE A 64 -33.28 -39.05 -27.89
N VAL A 65 -33.31 -38.07 -26.97
CA VAL A 65 -33.76 -36.69 -27.27
C VAL A 65 -33.27 -35.67 -26.23
N MET A 66 -32.72 -34.56 -26.70
CA MET A 66 -32.46 -33.33 -25.94
C MET A 66 -33.76 -32.55 -25.72
N PRO A 67 -33.77 -31.53 -24.83
CA PRO A 67 -34.64 -30.38 -25.04
C PRO A 67 -33.85 -29.11 -25.38
N LEU A 68 -34.40 -28.43 -26.38
CA LEU A 68 -34.09 -27.11 -26.91
C LEU A 68 -34.80 -26.03 -26.07
N ALA A 69 -34.25 -24.81 -26.10
CA ALA A 69 -34.83 -23.59 -25.56
C ALA A 69 -36.15 -23.16 -26.26
N ALA A 70 -36.98 -22.36 -25.58
CA ALA A 70 -37.62 -21.16 -26.14
C ALA A 70 -38.43 -20.36 -25.08
N SER A 71 -38.59 -19.09 -25.41
CA SER A 71 -39.05 -17.92 -24.64
C SER A 71 -40.48 -17.51 -25.00
N ALA A 72 -41.14 -16.71 -24.14
CA ALA A 72 -42.06 -15.58 -24.45
C ALA A 72 -42.76 -15.14 -23.13
N ALA A 73 -42.55 -13.91 -22.61
CA ALA A 73 -43.29 -12.66 -22.86
C ALA A 73 -44.79 -12.72 -22.48
N ALA A 74 -45.50 -11.70 -22.00
CA ALA A 74 -45.33 -10.40 -21.32
C ALA A 74 -46.75 -9.80 -21.31
N SER A 75 -47.20 -9.07 -20.27
CA SER A 75 -48.15 -7.94 -20.40
C SER A 75 -48.40 -7.22 -19.06
N SER A 76 -48.71 -5.93 -19.21
CA SER A 76 -48.57 -4.78 -18.32
C SER A 76 -49.90 -4.22 -17.78
N ALA A 77 -49.87 -3.45 -16.67
CA ALA A 77 -50.65 -2.20 -16.50
C ALA A 77 -50.19 -1.39 -15.27
N SER A 78 -50.41 -0.07 -15.33
CA SER A 78 -49.86 1.02 -14.50
C SER A 78 -50.97 1.76 -13.72
N ALA A 79 -50.67 2.35 -12.55
CA ALA A 79 -51.33 3.56 -12.01
C ALA A 79 -50.57 4.19 -10.81
N ALA A 80 -50.68 5.52 -10.68
CA ALA A 80 -49.87 6.46 -9.87
C ALA A 80 -50.55 6.88 -8.52
N PRO A 81 -49.95 7.77 -7.68
CA PRO A 81 -50.05 7.78 -6.20
C PRO A 81 -50.91 8.90 -5.55
N THR A 82 -51.08 8.90 -4.20
CA THR A 82 -51.41 10.06 -3.31
C THR A 82 -51.36 9.71 -1.79
N PRO A 83 -51.42 10.66 -0.79
CA PRO A 83 -50.34 10.91 0.18
C PRO A 83 -50.66 10.70 1.70
N ALA A 84 -49.66 11.06 2.54
CA ALA A 84 -49.50 10.90 4.01
C ALA A 84 -50.53 11.64 4.92
N PRO A 85 -50.52 11.51 6.29
CA PRO A 85 -49.48 12.13 7.17
C PRO A 85 -49.19 11.42 8.52
N GLY A 86 -48.15 11.85 9.25
CA GLY A 86 -47.99 11.57 10.69
C GLY A 86 -46.57 11.69 11.26
N ALA A 87 -46.31 12.76 12.02
CA ALA A 87 -45.05 13.10 12.68
C ALA A 87 -44.83 12.33 14.01
N SER A 88 -43.57 12.11 14.42
CA SER A 88 -43.12 12.40 15.82
C SER A 88 -41.59 12.27 16.03
N ALA A 89 -41.04 13.33 16.62
CA ALA A 89 -39.95 13.46 17.61
C ALA A 89 -38.54 12.87 17.39
N ALA A 90 -37.55 13.78 17.47
CA ALA A 90 -36.12 13.55 17.66
C ALA A 90 -35.74 13.36 19.15
N PRO A 91 -34.52 12.87 19.45
CA PRO A 91 -33.81 13.22 20.68
C PRO A 91 -32.55 14.07 20.42
N SER A 92 -32.34 15.00 21.36
CA SER A 92 -31.25 15.98 21.46
C SER A 92 -29.83 15.40 21.48
N GLY A 93 -28.90 16.19 20.93
CA GLY A 93 -27.51 15.85 20.71
C GLY A 93 -26.56 15.93 21.91
N ALA A 94 -25.44 15.25 21.74
CA ALA A 94 -24.18 15.52 22.44
C ALA A 94 -23.32 16.49 21.60
N PRO A 95 -22.48 17.36 22.20
CA PRO A 95 -21.68 18.30 21.44
C PRO A 95 -20.54 17.57 20.74
N GLY A 96 -20.68 17.33 19.44
CA GLY A 96 -19.54 17.05 18.57
C GLY A 96 -18.69 18.30 18.46
N THR A 97 -17.42 18.21 18.86
CA THR A 97 -16.40 19.23 18.57
C THR A 97 -16.26 19.39 17.05
N SER A 98 -17.00 20.35 16.49
CA SER A 98 -16.77 20.83 15.12
C SER A 98 -15.38 21.45 15.03
N PRO A 99 -14.56 21.10 14.03
CA PRO A 99 -13.25 21.71 13.86
C PRO A 99 -13.41 23.21 13.59
N SER A 100 -12.58 24.02 14.26
CA SER A 100 -12.59 25.48 14.16
C SER A 100 -12.34 25.94 12.72
N PRO A 101 -13.09 26.94 12.19
CA PRO A 101 -12.93 27.48 10.83
C PRO A 101 -11.54 28.03 10.49
N ALA A 102 -10.67 28.23 11.48
CA ALA A 102 -9.33 28.76 11.29
C ALA A 102 -8.37 27.77 10.59
N ALA A 103 -8.52 26.45 10.78
CA ALA A 103 -7.66 25.46 10.14
C ALA A 103 -7.96 25.27 8.63
N ALA A 104 -9.20 25.55 8.20
CA ALA A 104 -9.63 25.39 6.81
C ALA A 104 -9.07 26.46 5.86
N LYS A 105 -8.69 27.64 6.38
CA LYS A 105 -8.22 28.76 5.54
C LYS A 105 -6.79 28.58 5.00
N GLY A 106 -6.00 27.62 5.49
CA GLY A 106 -4.61 27.40 5.07
C GLY A 106 -4.37 26.26 4.07
N LEU A 107 -5.40 25.47 3.75
CA LEU A 107 -5.26 24.23 2.96
C LEU A 107 -5.74 24.37 1.51
N ALA A 108 -6.62 25.34 1.24
CA ALA A 108 -7.17 25.56 -0.09
C ALA A 108 -6.05 25.86 -1.11
N GLY A 109 -6.02 25.10 -2.20
CA GLY A 109 -5.02 25.26 -3.27
C GLY A 109 -3.69 24.54 -3.02
N ARG A 110 -3.48 23.94 -1.84
CA ARG A 110 -2.34 23.03 -1.61
C ARG A 110 -2.49 21.80 -2.48
N THR A 111 -1.37 21.36 -3.06
CA THR A 111 -1.33 20.18 -3.94
C THR A 111 -0.75 18.99 -3.21
N VAL A 112 -1.48 17.87 -3.20
CA VAL A 112 -0.99 16.58 -2.70
C VAL A 112 -0.89 15.62 -3.87
N VAL A 113 0.26 14.95 -4.00
CA VAL A 113 0.42 13.83 -4.93
C VAL A 113 0.32 12.54 -4.15
N ILE A 114 -0.56 11.65 -4.60
CA ILE A 114 -0.71 10.31 -4.07
C ILE A 114 -0.16 9.34 -5.11
N ASP A 115 0.68 8.43 -4.68
CA ASP A 115 1.30 7.42 -5.52
C ASP A 115 0.77 6.04 -5.11
N PRO A 116 -0.25 5.49 -5.82
CA PRO A 116 -0.69 4.12 -5.56
C PRO A 116 0.43 3.16 -5.96
N GLY A 117 1.01 2.42 -5.01
CA GLY A 117 2.09 1.48 -5.28
C GLY A 117 1.73 0.45 -6.35
N HIS A 118 2.69 0.12 -7.21
CA HIS A 118 2.54 -0.87 -8.30
C HIS A 118 1.45 -0.51 -9.32
N ASN A 119 1.18 -1.42 -10.25
CA ASN A 119 0.24 -1.23 -11.35
C ASN A 119 -0.58 -2.50 -11.58
N THR A 120 -1.91 -2.38 -11.64
CA THR A 120 -2.79 -3.51 -11.96
C THR A 120 -2.53 -3.97 -13.40
N GLY A 121 -2.07 -5.22 -13.57
CA GLY A 121 -1.79 -5.80 -14.88
C GLY A 121 -0.33 -5.76 -15.33
N ASN A 122 0.56 -5.09 -14.59
CA ASN A 122 1.98 -5.00 -14.96
C ASN A 122 2.69 -6.37 -14.99
N PHE A 123 2.17 -7.37 -14.28
CA PHE A 123 2.65 -8.76 -14.32
C PHE A 123 2.59 -9.40 -15.71
N LYS A 124 1.85 -8.80 -16.67
CA LYS A 124 1.83 -9.21 -18.09
C LYS A 124 2.90 -8.52 -18.95
N HIS A 125 3.68 -7.61 -18.37
CA HIS A 125 4.63 -6.73 -19.05
C HIS A 125 6.01 -6.82 -18.37
N THR A 126 6.48 -8.04 -18.15
CA THR A 126 7.71 -8.31 -17.37
C THR A 126 8.94 -7.68 -18.01
N THR A 127 9.03 -7.65 -19.34
CA THR A 127 10.13 -7.01 -20.07
C THR A 127 10.20 -5.51 -19.76
N GLU A 128 9.06 -4.83 -19.78
CA GLU A 128 8.97 -3.39 -19.57
C GLU A 128 9.23 -2.99 -18.12
N ILE A 129 8.66 -3.73 -17.15
CA ILE A 129 8.87 -3.44 -15.72
C ILE A 129 10.28 -3.82 -15.24
N ASN A 130 10.94 -4.80 -15.86
CA ASN A 130 12.33 -5.17 -15.53
C ASN A 130 13.37 -4.21 -16.12
N ARG A 131 12.98 -3.27 -17.01
CA ARG A 131 13.89 -2.26 -17.55
C ARG A 131 14.47 -1.45 -16.40
N GLN A 132 15.79 -1.36 -16.35
CA GLN A 132 16.48 -0.65 -15.27
C GLN A 132 16.31 0.88 -15.42
N VAL A 133 16.06 1.57 -14.32
CA VAL A 133 16.00 3.05 -14.18
C VAL A 133 16.99 3.53 -13.12
N ASP A 134 17.43 4.78 -13.22
CA ASP A 134 18.32 5.40 -12.23
C ASP A 134 17.52 5.81 -11.01
N ILE A 135 17.98 5.42 -9.82
CA ILE A 135 17.35 5.81 -8.56
C ILE A 135 18.24 6.74 -7.72
N GLY A 136 19.28 7.32 -8.32
CA GLY A 136 20.24 8.20 -7.67
C GLY A 136 21.40 7.46 -7.01
N THR A 137 21.11 6.37 -6.30
CA THR A 137 22.10 5.54 -5.61
C THR A 137 22.59 4.35 -6.44
N ASN A 138 21.72 3.77 -7.26
CA ASN A 138 21.99 2.64 -8.16
C ASN A 138 20.93 2.55 -9.27
N ARG A 139 20.96 1.46 -10.04
CA ARG A 139 19.89 1.10 -10.98
C ARG A 139 18.96 0.07 -10.33
N LYS A 140 17.64 0.22 -10.57
CA LYS A 140 16.60 -0.74 -10.17
C LYS A 140 15.58 -0.91 -11.28
N GLU A 141 14.76 -1.95 -11.19
CA GLU A 141 13.64 -2.21 -12.08
C GLU A 141 12.71 -0.99 -12.15
N CYS A 142 12.14 -0.74 -13.33
CA CYS A 142 11.16 0.30 -13.60
C CYS A 142 9.97 0.20 -12.65
N ASP A 143 9.48 -1.01 -12.42
CA ASP A 143 8.41 -1.30 -11.47
C ASP A 143 8.50 -2.76 -11.02
N THR A 144 7.71 -3.12 -10.01
CA THR A 144 7.52 -4.51 -9.58
C THR A 144 6.03 -4.82 -9.48
N THR A 145 5.66 -6.10 -9.45
CA THR A 145 4.25 -6.51 -9.38
C THR A 145 3.58 -6.23 -8.03
N GLY A 146 4.38 -5.97 -6.99
CA GLY A 146 3.94 -5.97 -5.61
C GLY A 146 3.69 -7.38 -5.08
N THR A 147 3.28 -7.45 -3.82
CA THR A 147 2.91 -8.71 -3.14
C THR A 147 1.42 -9.03 -3.30
N THR A 148 0.98 -10.11 -2.64
CA THR A 148 -0.41 -10.54 -2.56
C THR A 148 -0.72 -11.04 -1.16
N THR A 149 -1.99 -11.02 -0.76
CA THR A 149 -2.44 -11.86 0.34
C THR A 149 -2.38 -13.34 -0.04
N ASN A 150 -2.42 -14.23 0.95
CA ASN A 150 -2.49 -15.67 0.70
C ASN A 150 -3.79 -16.08 -0.05
N SER A 151 -4.85 -15.25 0.01
CA SER A 151 -6.09 -15.44 -0.74
C SER A 151 -6.09 -14.76 -2.12
N GLY A 152 -4.98 -14.16 -2.54
CA GLY A 152 -4.81 -13.61 -3.89
C GLY A 152 -5.20 -12.13 -4.07
N TYR A 153 -5.64 -11.43 -3.02
CA TYR A 153 -5.84 -9.98 -3.10
C TYR A 153 -4.51 -9.28 -3.34
N MET A 154 -4.40 -8.50 -4.44
CA MET A 154 -3.13 -7.94 -4.91
C MET A 154 -2.80 -6.62 -4.22
N GLU A 155 -1.52 -6.38 -3.95
CA GLU A 155 -1.06 -5.10 -3.41
C GLU A 155 -1.45 -3.91 -4.31
N ALA A 156 -1.31 -4.06 -5.63
CA ALA A 156 -1.69 -3.03 -6.60
C ALA A 156 -3.18 -2.67 -6.56
N GLU A 157 -4.06 -3.63 -6.21
CA GLU A 157 -5.49 -3.37 -6.04
C GLU A 157 -5.77 -2.68 -4.71
N PHE A 158 -5.08 -3.11 -3.65
CA PHE A 158 -5.14 -2.49 -2.33
C PHE A 158 -4.69 -1.03 -2.35
N SER A 159 -3.49 -0.76 -2.88
CA SER A 159 -2.89 0.57 -2.92
C SER A 159 -3.76 1.54 -3.73
N MET A 160 -4.31 1.09 -4.87
CA MET A 160 -5.22 1.87 -5.70
C MET A 160 -6.54 2.20 -4.98
N ASP A 161 -7.15 1.23 -4.28
CA ASP A 161 -8.39 1.48 -3.54
C ASP A 161 -8.18 2.49 -2.40
N VAL A 162 -7.15 2.31 -1.58
CA VAL A 162 -6.81 3.26 -0.49
C VAL A 162 -6.48 4.63 -1.05
N SER A 163 -5.73 4.71 -2.15
CA SER A 163 -5.36 5.98 -2.79
C SER A 163 -6.57 6.75 -3.33
N ARG A 164 -7.55 6.06 -3.91
CA ARG A 164 -8.81 6.68 -4.37
C ARG A 164 -9.63 7.22 -3.20
N ARG A 165 -9.73 6.47 -2.10
CA ARG A 165 -10.39 6.93 -0.87
C ARG A 165 -9.66 8.13 -0.28
N LEU A 166 -8.34 8.08 -0.23
CA LEU A 166 -7.50 9.17 0.27
C LEU A 166 -7.70 10.45 -0.55
N ARG A 167 -7.74 10.34 -1.88
CA ARG A 167 -8.08 11.46 -2.77
C ARG A 167 -9.42 12.07 -2.40
N THR A 168 -10.47 11.27 -2.29
CA THR A 168 -11.82 11.77 -1.92
C THR A 168 -11.81 12.51 -0.58
N VAL A 169 -11.11 11.97 0.43
CA VAL A 169 -11.02 12.62 1.76
C VAL A 169 -10.27 13.96 1.68
N LEU A 170 -9.19 14.04 0.90
CA LEU A 170 -8.39 15.27 0.76
C LEU A 170 -9.09 16.33 -0.10
N GLU A 171 -9.73 15.94 -1.20
CA GLU A 171 -10.52 16.85 -2.05
C GLU A 171 -11.69 17.47 -1.28
N ALA A 172 -12.36 16.70 -0.42
CA ALA A 172 -13.40 17.21 0.48
C ALA A 172 -12.89 18.26 1.49
N LYS A 173 -11.57 18.29 1.74
CA LYS A 173 -10.90 19.30 2.58
C LYS A 173 -10.32 20.47 1.75
N GLY A 174 -10.59 20.53 0.45
CA GLY A 174 -10.21 21.63 -0.44
C GLY A 174 -8.79 21.54 -1.03
N LEU A 175 -8.13 20.39 -0.90
CA LEU A 175 -6.81 20.17 -1.51
C LEU A 175 -6.95 19.76 -2.97
N LYS A 176 -6.00 20.21 -3.80
CA LYS A 176 -5.80 19.66 -5.14
C LYS A 176 -5.08 18.32 -5.02
N VAL A 177 -5.64 17.27 -5.60
CA VAL A 177 -5.03 15.93 -5.55
C VAL A 177 -4.64 15.46 -6.94
N VAL A 178 -3.43 14.92 -7.06
CA VAL A 178 -2.92 14.29 -8.28
C VAL A 178 -2.54 12.85 -7.95
N LEU A 179 -3.02 11.89 -8.73
CA LEU A 179 -2.53 10.51 -8.67
C LEU A 179 -1.37 10.35 -9.65
N THR A 180 -0.33 9.59 -9.29
CA THR A 180 0.77 9.27 -10.22
C THR A 180 0.32 8.38 -11.38
N HIS A 181 -0.74 7.60 -11.18
CA HIS A 181 -1.43 6.84 -12.21
C HIS A 181 -2.87 6.52 -11.80
N GLU A 182 -3.71 6.22 -12.79
CA GLU A 182 -5.06 5.71 -12.64
C GLU A 182 -5.31 4.57 -13.63
N ALA A 183 -5.52 3.35 -13.10
CA ALA A 183 -5.79 2.15 -13.88
C ALA A 183 -6.70 2.40 -15.11
N GLY A 184 -6.18 2.12 -16.30
CA GLY A 184 -6.87 2.28 -17.58
C GLY A 184 -6.66 3.61 -18.30
N LYS A 185 -5.93 4.57 -17.72
CA LYS A 185 -5.59 5.85 -18.38
C LYS A 185 -4.16 5.89 -18.93
N GLU A 186 -3.23 5.15 -18.34
CA GLU A 186 -1.84 5.07 -18.79
C GLU A 186 -1.57 3.84 -19.67
N ARG A 187 -0.30 3.69 -20.07
CA ARG A 187 0.22 2.45 -20.65
C ARG A 187 -0.09 1.24 -19.74
N PRO A 188 -0.25 0.02 -20.30
CA PRO A 188 -0.77 -1.15 -19.56
C PRO A 188 -0.02 -1.54 -18.28
N PHE A 189 1.25 -1.16 -18.15
CA PHE A 189 2.10 -1.42 -16.99
C PHE A 189 2.42 -0.17 -16.16
N GLY A 190 1.77 0.95 -16.46
CA GLY A 190 1.88 2.23 -15.77
C GLY A 190 3.27 2.88 -15.77
N PRO A 191 3.44 4.02 -15.07
CA PRO A 191 4.71 4.74 -14.99
C PRO A 191 5.73 3.99 -14.12
N CYS A 192 7.00 4.09 -14.51
CA CYS A 192 8.13 3.61 -13.74
C CYS A 192 8.32 4.46 -12.46
N ILE A 193 9.08 3.94 -11.50
CA ILE A 193 9.35 4.62 -10.22
C ILE A 193 9.98 6.01 -10.36
N ASP A 194 10.81 6.23 -11.39
CA ASP A 194 11.41 7.52 -11.72
C ASP A 194 10.38 8.50 -12.31
N GLU A 195 9.50 8.02 -13.20
CA GLU A 195 8.37 8.80 -13.72
C GLU A 195 7.39 9.19 -12.60
N ARG A 196 7.09 8.28 -11.67
CA ARG A 196 6.23 8.56 -10.50
C ARG A 196 6.81 9.65 -9.61
N ALA A 197 8.13 9.64 -9.37
CA ALA A 197 8.81 10.72 -8.66
C ALA A 197 8.72 12.05 -9.41
N ARG A 198 8.95 12.02 -10.74
CA ARG A 198 8.88 13.21 -11.61
C ARG A 198 7.49 13.85 -11.61
N ILE A 199 6.42 13.08 -11.64
CA ILE A 199 5.04 13.60 -11.54
C ILE A 199 4.86 14.42 -10.24
N GLY A 200 5.37 13.92 -9.12
CA GLY A 200 5.36 14.63 -7.84
C GLY A 200 6.08 15.98 -7.88
N ASN A 201 7.24 15.99 -8.54
CA ASN A 201 8.08 17.17 -8.68
C ASN A 201 7.44 18.21 -9.62
N GLU A 202 6.94 17.79 -10.78
CA GLU A 202 6.30 18.64 -11.79
C GLU A 202 4.98 19.24 -11.30
N ALA A 203 4.23 18.52 -10.46
CA ALA A 203 3.02 19.02 -9.82
C ALA A 203 3.31 20.08 -8.73
N ALA A 204 4.58 20.34 -8.40
CA ALA A 204 5.01 21.21 -7.31
C ALA A 204 4.35 20.86 -5.96
N ALA A 205 4.14 19.56 -5.71
CA ALA A 205 3.32 19.08 -4.60
C ALA A 205 3.81 19.57 -3.24
N ASP A 206 2.91 20.01 -2.37
CA ASP A 206 3.23 20.36 -0.98
C ASP A 206 3.53 19.12 -0.13
N ALA A 207 2.94 17.97 -0.49
CA ALA A 207 3.23 16.67 0.09
C ALA A 207 3.05 15.56 -0.96
N VAL A 208 3.89 14.53 -0.88
CA VAL A 208 3.79 13.31 -1.70
C VAL A 208 3.70 12.10 -0.78
N VAL A 209 2.74 11.22 -1.01
CA VAL A 209 2.59 9.98 -0.24
C VAL A 209 2.45 8.81 -1.18
N SER A 210 3.34 7.83 -1.05
CA SER A 210 3.21 6.54 -1.73
C SER A 210 2.53 5.53 -0.81
N VAL A 211 1.48 4.87 -1.29
CA VAL A 211 0.65 3.95 -0.51
C VAL A 211 0.94 2.53 -0.96
N HIS A 212 1.37 1.68 -0.01
CA HIS A 212 1.80 0.31 -0.24
C HIS A 212 1.31 -0.63 0.87
N ALA A 213 1.53 -1.94 0.68
CA ALA A 213 1.46 -2.93 1.74
C ALA A 213 2.59 -3.95 1.58
N ASP A 214 3.12 -4.43 2.71
CA ASP A 214 4.33 -5.23 2.71
C ASP A 214 4.03 -6.73 2.52
N GLY A 215 5.06 -7.51 2.18
CA GLY A 215 4.99 -8.95 2.00
C GLY A 215 6.16 -9.67 2.65
N VAL A 216 6.08 -9.90 3.96
CA VAL A 216 7.13 -10.56 4.75
C VAL A 216 6.62 -11.86 5.42
N SER A 217 7.41 -12.52 6.25
CA SER A 217 6.97 -13.76 6.92
C SER A 217 5.73 -13.58 7.79
N SER A 218 4.91 -14.62 7.93
CA SER A 218 3.80 -14.63 8.89
C SER A 218 4.29 -14.38 10.32
N GLY A 219 3.48 -13.70 11.14
CA GLY A 219 3.87 -13.25 12.48
C GLY A 219 4.48 -11.84 12.52
N SER A 220 5.04 -11.39 11.40
CA SER A 220 5.42 -9.99 11.18
C SER A 220 4.18 -9.18 10.84
N ARG A 221 3.88 -8.15 11.63
CA ARG A 221 2.64 -7.36 11.53
C ARG A 221 2.87 -5.89 11.83
N GLY A 222 1.95 -5.07 11.36
CA GLY A 222 1.88 -3.64 11.66
C GLY A 222 2.36 -2.76 10.51
N PHE A 223 2.06 -1.48 10.61
CA PHE A 223 2.38 -0.50 9.58
C PHE A 223 3.77 0.09 9.78
N HIS A 224 4.35 0.62 8.71
CA HIS A 224 5.50 1.50 8.84
C HIS A 224 5.52 2.59 7.76
N VAL A 225 6.15 3.70 8.09
CA VAL A 225 6.33 4.85 7.21
C VAL A 225 7.82 4.97 6.89
N ILE A 226 8.15 4.93 5.60
CA ILE A 226 9.51 5.03 5.11
C ILE A 226 9.82 6.50 4.79
N LEU A 227 10.89 6.99 5.40
CA LEU A 227 11.42 8.34 5.27
C LEU A 227 12.66 8.32 4.36
N PRO A 228 12.91 9.39 3.59
CA PRO A 228 14.11 9.48 2.77
C PRO A 228 15.36 9.59 3.65
N ALA A 229 16.38 8.82 3.32
CA ALA A 229 17.75 9.07 3.75
C ALA A 229 18.38 10.22 2.95
N LYS A 230 19.51 10.73 3.44
CA LYS A 230 20.30 11.73 2.71
C LYS A 230 21.01 11.05 1.53
N VAL A 231 20.59 11.40 0.31
CA VAL A 231 21.15 10.91 -0.95
C VAL A 231 21.58 12.11 -1.79
N LYS A 232 22.77 12.01 -2.41
CA LYS A 232 23.29 12.99 -3.36
C LYS A 232 24.10 12.28 -4.45
N GLY A 233 23.52 12.15 -5.64
CA GLY A 233 24.12 11.39 -6.75
C GLY A 233 23.07 10.92 -7.76
N GLY A 234 23.46 10.62 -9.01
CA GLY A 234 22.57 10.08 -10.04
C GLY A 234 21.30 10.93 -10.31
N GLY A 235 21.39 12.26 -10.16
CA GLY A 235 20.24 13.17 -10.30
C GLY A 235 19.37 13.32 -9.05
N ALA A 236 19.63 12.55 -8.00
CA ALA A 236 18.98 12.68 -6.69
C ALA A 236 19.70 13.69 -5.78
N ASP A 237 18.94 14.54 -5.10
CA ASP A 237 19.37 15.35 -3.96
C ASP A 237 18.21 15.49 -2.96
N THR A 238 18.23 14.67 -1.91
CA THR A 238 17.16 14.65 -0.91
C THR A 238 17.39 15.63 0.24
N ALA A 239 18.51 16.38 0.25
CA ALA A 239 18.94 17.17 1.42
C ALA A 239 17.87 18.16 1.90
N LYS A 240 17.13 18.77 0.97
CA LYS A 240 16.07 19.75 1.28
C LYS A 240 14.77 19.11 1.77
N ILE A 241 14.56 17.81 1.55
CA ILE A 241 13.30 17.14 1.87
C ILE A 241 13.37 16.28 3.13
N ILE A 242 14.56 16.02 3.70
CA ILE A 242 14.71 15.14 4.87
C ILE A 242 13.83 15.56 6.04
N GLU A 243 13.99 16.80 6.52
CA GLU A 243 13.24 17.34 7.65
C GLU A 243 11.72 17.39 7.37
N PRO A 244 11.25 17.97 6.26
CA PRO A 244 9.81 18.07 6.05
C PRO A 244 9.18 16.70 5.79
N SER A 245 9.89 15.76 5.17
CA SER A 245 9.41 14.37 5.01
C SER A 245 9.34 13.64 6.34
N ARG A 246 10.27 13.89 7.27
CA ARG A 246 10.19 13.36 8.63
C ARG A 246 8.95 13.87 9.36
N ARG A 247 8.69 15.19 9.33
CA ARG A 247 7.47 15.76 9.94
C ARG A 247 6.19 15.20 9.31
N LEU A 248 6.17 15.06 7.99
CA LEU A 248 5.06 14.43 7.27
C LEU A 248 4.85 12.98 7.75
N GLY A 249 5.93 12.20 7.80
CA GLY A 249 5.87 10.79 8.17
C GLY A 249 5.47 10.55 9.63
N GLU A 250 5.97 11.35 10.57
CA GLU A 250 5.58 11.29 11.98
C GLU A 250 4.09 11.59 12.16
N ARG A 251 3.57 12.60 11.45
CA ARG A 251 2.15 12.95 11.48
C ARG A 251 1.28 11.87 10.85
N ILE A 252 1.70 11.27 9.73
CA ILE A 252 1.01 10.14 9.11
C ILE A 252 1.02 8.93 10.05
N ALA A 253 2.17 8.52 10.58
CA ALA A 253 2.29 7.37 11.46
C ALA A 253 1.38 7.49 12.70
N GLY A 254 1.41 8.64 13.37
CA GLY A 254 0.58 8.88 14.55
C GLY A 254 -0.93 8.86 14.25
N ASN A 255 -1.37 9.51 13.17
CA ASN A 255 -2.79 9.53 12.79
C ASN A 255 -3.26 8.18 12.26
N PHE A 256 -2.43 7.50 11.47
CA PHE A 256 -2.72 6.15 10.96
C PHE A 256 -2.94 5.17 12.11
N ALA A 257 -2.04 5.14 13.10
CA ALA A 257 -2.17 4.30 14.28
C ALA A 257 -3.47 4.58 15.04
N ARG A 258 -3.75 5.86 15.33
CA ARG A 258 -4.97 6.27 16.06
C ARG A 258 -6.26 5.90 15.33
N THR A 259 -6.32 6.14 14.02
CA THR A 259 -7.56 5.96 13.24
C THR A 259 -7.83 4.50 12.89
N THR A 260 -6.78 3.73 12.58
CA THR A 260 -6.93 2.30 12.22
C THR A 260 -6.91 1.36 13.41
N GLY A 261 -6.28 1.77 14.52
CA GLY A 261 -5.95 0.89 15.65
C GLY A 261 -4.75 -0.03 15.37
N SER A 262 -4.04 0.16 14.27
CA SER A 262 -2.88 -0.66 13.90
C SER A 262 -1.66 -0.27 14.71
N ALA A 263 -0.87 -1.26 15.11
CA ALA A 263 0.42 -1.04 15.76
C ALA A 263 1.52 -0.77 14.71
N PRO A 264 2.58 -0.06 15.08
CA PRO A 264 3.83 -0.05 14.33
C PRO A 264 4.34 -1.46 14.03
N ALA A 265 5.02 -1.61 12.89
CA ALA A 265 5.61 -2.87 12.47
C ALA A 265 6.50 -3.47 13.56
N ASN A 266 6.28 -4.74 13.89
CA ASN A 266 7.07 -5.48 14.89
C ASN A 266 8.38 -6.08 14.32
N TYR A 267 8.67 -5.86 13.05
CA TYR A 267 9.77 -6.47 12.32
C TYR A 267 10.77 -5.45 11.74
N LEU A 268 10.46 -4.15 11.86
CA LEU A 268 11.31 -3.03 11.43
C LEU A 268 10.88 -1.72 12.10
N GLY A 269 11.73 -0.68 12.04
CA GLY A 269 11.39 0.66 12.55
C GLY A 269 11.43 0.79 14.08
N SER A 270 12.06 -0.15 14.78
CA SER A 270 12.37 -0.09 16.20
C SER A 270 11.18 0.29 17.10
N GLY A 271 9.97 -0.20 16.75
CA GLY A 271 8.73 0.09 17.48
C GLY A 271 8.13 1.48 17.24
N THR A 272 8.81 2.37 16.51
CA THR A 272 8.29 3.71 16.16
C THR A 272 7.39 3.69 14.93
N GLY A 273 7.55 2.67 14.08
CA GLY A 273 6.90 2.59 12.77
C GLY A 273 7.53 3.53 11.75
N LEU A 274 8.71 4.10 12.02
CA LEU A 274 9.45 4.94 11.10
C LEU A 274 10.74 4.23 10.67
N VAL A 275 11.02 4.22 9.36
CA VAL A 275 12.23 3.63 8.80
C VAL A 275 12.88 4.62 7.85
N VAL A 276 14.20 4.81 7.94
CA VAL A 276 14.95 5.67 7.00
C VAL A 276 15.63 4.76 5.97
N ARG A 277 15.45 5.04 4.67
CA ARG A 277 15.99 4.24 3.56
C ARG A 277 16.54 5.09 2.42
N ASP A 278 17.54 4.56 1.71
CA ASP A 278 18.23 5.17 0.55
C ASP A 278 18.13 4.33 -0.73
N ASP A 279 17.32 3.27 -0.74
CA ASP A 279 17.22 2.30 -1.85
C ASP A 279 15.90 2.42 -2.65
N LEU A 280 15.09 3.44 -2.40
CA LEU A 280 13.78 3.64 -3.04
C LEU A 280 13.83 4.84 -4.00
N GLY A 281 13.82 4.57 -5.31
CA GLY A 281 13.87 5.63 -6.33
C GLY A 281 12.74 6.65 -6.23
N GLY A 282 11.54 6.19 -5.85
CA GLY A 282 10.44 7.10 -5.58
C GLY A 282 10.74 8.12 -4.49
N LEU A 283 11.52 7.77 -3.45
CA LEU A 283 11.98 8.70 -2.40
C LEU A 283 13.17 9.52 -2.87
N ASN A 284 14.22 8.85 -3.35
CA ASN A 284 15.50 9.47 -3.69
C ASN A 284 15.37 10.57 -4.74
N LEU A 285 14.51 10.36 -5.74
CA LEU A 285 14.31 11.28 -6.85
C LEU A 285 13.30 12.39 -6.56
N SER A 286 12.68 12.40 -5.37
CA SER A 286 11.71 13.44 -5.02
C SER A 286 12.42 14.73 -4.58
N THR A 287 11.94 15.86 -5.08
CA THR A 287 12.33 17.21 -4.65
C THR A 287 11.28 17.86 -3.74
N ARG A 288 10.23 17.10 -3.40
CA ARG A 288 9.09 17.50 -2.56
C ARG A 288 9.07 16.65 -1.28
N PRO A 289 8.46 17.12 -0.17
CA PRO A 289 8.30 16.31 1.03
C PRO A 289 7.58 14.99 0.69
N LYS A 290 8.23 13.85 0.92
CA LYS A 290 7.72 12.55 0.48
C LYS A 290 7.94 11.44 1.49
N VAL A 291 6.94 10.59 1.66
CA VAL A 291 7.05 9.33 2.41
C VAL A 291 6.39 8.18 1.66
N PHE A 292 6.76 6.95 2.02
CA PHE A 292 5.98 5.75 1.70
C PHE A 292 5.28 5.29 2.98
N ILE A 293 4.05 4.80 2.88
CA ILE A 293 3.40 4.07 3.96
C ILE A 293 3.13 2.64 3.50
N GLU A 294 3.73 1.70 4.23
CA GLU A 294 3.40 0.29 4.18
C GLU A 294 2.31 0.03 5.22
N CYS A 295 1.08 -0.20 4.75
CA CYS A 295 -0.11 -0.16 5.60
C CYS A 295 -0.26 -1.38 6.52
N GLY A 296 0.46 -2.46 6.24
CA GLY A 296 0.45 -3.73 6.97
C GLY A 296 1.08 -4.84 6.13
N ASN A 297 1.20 -6.06 6.68
CA ASN A 297 1.78 -7.20 5.98
C ASN A 297 0.70 -8.10 5.33
N MET A 298 0.66 -8.16 3.99
CA MET A 298 -0.29 -8.98 3.23
C MET A 298 -0.11 -10.49 3.47
N ARG A 299 1.06 -10.93 3.96
CA ARG A 299 1.36 -12.35 4.21
C ARG A 299 1.01 -12.79 5.63
N ASP A 300 0.66 -11.86 6.53
CA ASP A 300 0.11 -12.20 7.84
C ASP A 300 -1.43 -12.17 7.81
N ALA A 301 -2.07 -13.20 8.38
CA ALA A 301 -3.52 -13.35 8.29
C ALA A 301 -4.32 -12.21 8.95
N LYS A 302 -3.79 -11.59 10.03
CA LYS A 302 -4.50 -10.53 10.75
C LYS A 302 -4.45 -9.22 9.98
N ASP A 303 -3.26 -8.86 9.48
CA ASP A 303 -3.09 -7.68 8.64
C ASP A 303 -3.83 -7.89 7.30
N ALA A 304 -3.71 -9.06 6.66
CA ALA A 304 -4.44 -9.38 5.44
C ALA A 304 -5.96 -9.23 5.59
N ALA A 305 -6.54 -9.65 6.72
CA ALA A 305 -7.97 -9.47 6.99
C ALA A 305 -8.35 -7.98 7.09
N GLN A 306 -7.51 -7.16 7.70
CA GLN A 306 -7.70 -5.70 7.76
C GLN A 306 -7.57 -5.07 6.37
N LEU A 307 -6.49 -5.35 5.64
CA LEU A 307 -6.24 -4.81 4.30
C LEU A 307 -7.36 -5.19 3.31
N SER A 308 -7.97 -6.37 3.49
CA SER A 308 -9.09 -6.85 2.68
C SER A 308 -10.45 -6.23 3.06
N SER A 309 -10.59 -5.62 4.23
CA SER A 309 -11.83 -4.95 4.67
C SER A 309 -11.98 -3.55 4.03
N PRO A 310 -13.09 -3.27 3.31
CA PRO A 310 -13.38 -1.93 2.79
C PRO A 310 -13.45 -0.86 3.88
N GLU A 311 -14.01 -1.19 5.05
CA GLU A 311 -14.16 -0.29 6.19
C GLU A 311 -12.79 0.08 6.77
N TRP A 312 -11.88 -0.90 6.88
CA TRP A 312 -10.53 -0.64 7.34
C TRP A 312 -9.74 0.18 6.32
N ARG A 313 -9.87 -0.10 5.01
CA ARG A 313 -9.25 0.74 3.96
C ARG A 313 -9.73 2.19 4.00
N GLN A 314 -11.00 2.42 4.37
CA GLN A 314 -11.50 3.77 4.61
C GLN A 314 -10.83 4.43 5.83
N LYS A 315 -10.63 3.69 6.94
CA LYS A 315 -9.89 4.19 8.11
C LYS A 315 -8.42 4.49 7.79
N ALA A 316 -7.77 3.63 7.01
CA ALA A 316 -6.40 3.84 6.53
C ALA A 316 -6.30 5.14 5.73
N ALA A 317 -7.17 5.34 4.74
CA ALA A 317 -7.24 6.59 3.98
C ALA A 317 -7.49 7.82 4.86
N GLN A 318 -8.40 7.73 5.83
CA GLN A 318 -8.68 8.82 6.77
C GLN A 318 -7.46 9.15 7.65
N GLY A 319 -6.80 8.15 8.21
CA GLY A 319 -5.59 8.32 9.02
C GLY A 319 -4.43 8.95 8.25
N ILE A 320 -4.22 8.54 7.00
CA ILE A 320 -3.23 9.18 6.11
C ILE A 320 -3.63 10.63 5.84
N ALA A 321 -4.89 10.90 5.49
CA ALA A 321 -5.38 12.24 5.19
C ALA A 321 -5.20 13.20 6.36
N ASP A 322 -5.53 12.79 7.57
CA ASP A 322 -5.40 13.62 8.77
C ASP A 322 -3.92 13.89 9.11
N GLY A 323 -3.03 12.93 8.83
CA GLY A 323 -1.58 13.15 8.89
C GLY A 323 -1.09 14.22 7.91
N ILE A 324 -1.52 14.15 6.65
CA ILE A 324 -1.18 15.12 5.60
C ILE A 324 -1.73 16.50 5.95
N VAL A 325 -2.99 16.59 6.37
CA VAL A 325 -3.64 17.85 6.75
C VAL A 325 -2.95 18.48 7.94
N GLY A 326 -2.60 17.69 8.96
CA GLY A 326 -1.82 18.18 10.10
C GLY A 326 -0.44 18.69 9.68
N PHE A 327 0.20 18.07 8.67
CA PHE A 327 1.50 18.51 8.16
C PHE A 327 1.40 19.85 7.43
N LEU A 328 0.38 20.01 6.57
CA LEU A 328 0.18 21.21 5.77
C LEU A 328 -0.40 22.39 6.56
N GLY A 329 -1.16 22.11 7.63
CA GLY A 329 -1.84 23.09 8.45
C GLY A 329 -0.97 23.79 9.51
N GLY A 330 0.24 23.30 9.79
CA GLY A 330 1.11 23.81 10.86
C GLY A 330 1.41 22.77 11.92
#